data_AF-A0A9W9M8A6-F1
#
_entry.id   AF-A0A9W9M8A6-F1
#
_cell.length_a   1.000
_cell.length_b   1.000
_cell.length_c   1.000
_cell.angle_alpha   90.00
_cell.angle_beta   90.00
_cell.angle_gamma   90.00
#
_symmetry.space_group_name_H-M   'P 1'
#
loop_
_entity.id
_entity.type
_entity.pdbx_description
1 polymer ?
#
loop_
_entity_poly.entity_id
_entity_poly.type
_entity_poly.pdbx_seq_one_letter_code
_entity_poly.pdbx_strand_id
1 'polypeptide(L)' 'MAGKYLFTGGYVATLDDSLGDFPNGGVLVENGIIQAVGPAEDITSSDAEVIDATDGVKNYWISMSI' A
#
# COMPACT_ATOMS: atom_id res chain seq x y z
N MET A 1 -0.16 -19.90 -5.69
CA MET A 1 -1.20 -18.86 -5.80
C MET A 1 -0.58 -17.60 -5.29
N ALA A 2 -0.35 -16.64 -6.17
CA ALA A 2 0.28 -15.40 -5.78
C ALA A 2 -0.87 -14.39 -5.56
N GLY A 3 -1.00 -13.93 -4.31
CA GLY A 3 -2.14 -13.13 -3.86
C GLY A 3 -2.00 -11.67 -4.27
N LYS A 4 -3.14 -11.03 -4.45
CA LYS A 4 -3.26 -9.59 -4.69
C LYS A 4 -3.87 -8.94 -3.46
N TYR A 5 -3.21 -7.93 -2.92
CA TYR A 5 -3.56 -7.28 -1.66
C TYR A 5 -3.62 -5.77 -1.86
N LEU A 6 -4.66 -5.13 -1.34
CA LEU A 6 -4.80 -3.70 -1.31
C LEU A 6 -4.85 -3.23 0.15
N PHE A 7 -3.77 -2.62 0.63
CA PHE A 7 -3.75 -1.95 1.91
C PHE A 7 -4.34 -0.56 1.74
N THR A 8 -5.27 -0.14 2.60
CA THR A 8 -5.95 1.16 2.48
C THR A 8 -6.26 1.76 3.84
N GLY A 9 -6.47 3.08 3.92
CA GLY A 9 -6.87 3.77 5.15
C GLY A 9 -5.71 4.18 6.07
N GLY A 10 -4.52 3.61 5.87
CA GLY A 10 -3.37 3.82 6.75
C GLY A 10 -2.41 4.93 6.28
N TYR A 11 -1.48 5.32 7.15
CA TYR A 11 -0.38 6.22 6.79
C TYR A 11 0.70 5.45 6.00
N VAL A 12 0.99 5.90 4.78
CA VAL A 12 1.99 5.28 3.90
C VAL A 12 3.20 6.20 3.77
N ALA A 13 4.34 5.75 4.28
CA ALA A 13 5.63 6.42 4.11
C ALA A 13 6.39 5.75 2.95
N THR A 14 6.50 6.42 1.81
CA THR A 14 7.13 5.84 0.61
C THR A 14 8.65 5.86 0.63
N LEU A 15 9.26 6.64 1.54
CA LEU A 15 10.70 6.92 1.59
C LEU A 15 11.30 7.39 0.24
N ASP A 16 10.45 7.77 -0.71
CA ASP A 16 10.82 8.33 -2.00
C ASP A 16 10.53 9.84 -1.93
N ASP A 17 11.60 10.65 -2.03
CA ASP A 17 11.52 12.11 -1.96
C ASP A 17 10.62 12.71 -3.05
N SER A 18 10.31 11.98 -4.12
CA SER A 18 9.45 12.43 -5.21
C SER A 18 7.96 12.18 -4.94
N LEU A 19 7.64 11.14 -4.17
CA LEU A 19 6.25 10.75 -3.84
C LEU A 19 5.78 11.34 -2.51
N GLY A 20 6.67 11.44 -1.52
CA GLY A 20 6.33 11.88 -0.18
C GLY A 20 5.48 10.86 0.60
N ASP A 21 4.87 11.32 1.69
CA ASP A 21 4.03 10.51 2.56
C ASP A 21 2.53 10.74 2.31
N PHE A 22 1.73 9.69 2.50
CA PHE A 22 0.29 9.70 2.34
C PHE A 22 -0.39 9.38 3.67
N PRO A 23 -1.03 10.36 4.34
CA PRO A 23 -1.68 10.12 5.63
C PRO A 23 -2.93 9.23 5.57
N ASN A 24 -3.54 9.11 4.38
CA ASN A 24 -4.59 8.16 4.07
C ASN A 24 -4.23 7.49 2.72
N GLY A 25 -3.20 6.68 2.76
CA GLY A 25 -2.60 6.07 1.57
C GLY A 25 -3.12 4.66 1.30
N GLY A 26 -2.99 4.27 0.03
CA GLY A 26 -3.19 2.93 -0.46
C GLY A 26 -1.87 2.32 -0.93
N VAL A 27 -1.72 0.99 -0.77
CA VAL A 27 -0.63 0.21 -1.37
C VAL A 27 -1.24 -1.02 -2.03
N LEU A 28 -1.12 -1.13 -3.34
CA LEU A 28 -1.50 -2.33 -4.09
C LEU A 28 -0.27 -3.23 -4.27
N VAL A 29 -0.37 -4.45 -3.76
CA VAL A 29 0.67 -5.48 -3.89
C VAL A 29 0.10 -6.65 -4.67
N GLU A 30 0.81 -7.08 -5.70
CA GLU A 30 0.47 -8.26 -6.49
C GLU A 30 1.68 -9.17 -6.56
N ASN A 31 1.54 -10.41 -6.10
CA ASN A 31 2.61 -11.41 -6.14
C ASN A 31 3.89 -10.97 -5.40
N GLY A 32 3.73 -10.16 -4.35
CA GLY A 32 4.85 -9.59 -3.61
C GLY A 32 5.53 -8.40 -4.28
N ILE A 33 4.98 -7.86 -5.38
CA ILE A 33 5.47 -6.66 -6.06
C ILE A 33 4.50 -5.52 -5.78
N ILE A 34 5.01 -4.34 -5.44
CA ILE A 34 4.19 -3.13 -5.28
C ILE A 34 3.83 -2.63 -6.69
N GLN A 35 2.54 -2.69 -7.02
CA GLN A 35 2.00 -2.24 -8.30
C GLN A 35 1.61 -0.77 -8.27
N ALA A 36 1.18 -0.25 -7.11
CA ALA A 36 0.79 1.14 -6.96
C ALA A 36 0.90 1.60 -5.50
N VAL A 37 1.28 2.88 -5.33
CA VAL A 37 1.28 3.59 -4.05
C VAL A 37 0.77 5.00 -4.28
N GLY A 38 -0.06 5.51 -3.38
CA GLY A 38 -0.68 6.83 -3.52
C GLY A 38 -1.81 7.03 -2.51
N PRO A 39 -2.65 8.05 -2.70
CA PRO A 39 -3.87 8.24 -1.92
C PRO A 39 -4.78 7.01 -2.00
N ALA A 40 -5.41 6.65 -0.88
CA ALA A 40 -6.30 5.49 -0.79
C ALA A 40 -7.48 5.56 -1.78
N GLU A 41 -7.97 6.77 -2.08
CA GLU A 41 -9.06 7.01 -3.03
C GLU A 41 -8.65 6.76 -4.49
N ASP A 42 -7.36 6.91 -4.81
CA ASP A 42 -6.84 6.75 -6.17
C ASP A 42 -6.53 5.27 -6.49
N ILE A 43 -6.42 4.42 -5.47
CA ILE A 43 -6.06 3.02 -5.63
C ILE A 43 -7.28 2.13 -5.38
N THR A 44 -7.76 1.54 -6.47
CA THR A 44 -8.86 0.58 -6.44
C THR A 44 -8.45 -0.72 -7.10
N SER A 45 -8.92 -1.85 -6.57
CA SER A 45 -8.80 -3.15 -7.21
C SER A 45 -9.95 -4.03 -6.81
N SER A 46 -10.70 -4.51 -7.80
CA SER A 46 -11.82 -5.42 -7.63
C SER A 46 -11.41 -6.86 -7.33
N ASP A 47 -10.18 -7.23 -7.68
CA ASP A 47 -9.65 -8.60 -7.54
C ASP A 47 -8.61 -8.71 -6.39
N ALA A 48 -8.43 -7.64 -5.61
CA ALA A 48 -7.49 -7.60 -4.50
C ALA A 48 -8.20 -7.83 -3.17
N GLU A 49 -7.56 -8.55 -2.27
CA GLU A 49 -7.96 -8.63 -0.87
C GLU A 49 -7.69 -7.27 -0.21
N VAL A 50 -8.75 -6.60 0.23
CA VAL A 50 -8.65 -5.28 0.85
C VAL A 50 -8.36 -5.41 2.33
N ILE A 51 -7.25 -4.82 2.77
CA ILE A 51 -6.79 -4.79 4.15
C ILE A 51 -6.87 -3.34 4.65
N ASP A 52 -7.81 -3.10 5.55
CA ASP A 52 -7.98 -1.80 6.22
C ASP A 52 -6.86 -1.59 7.27
N ALA A 53 -6.13 -0.49 7.13
CA ALA A 53 -5.01 -0.08 7.97
C ALA A 53 -5.29 1.26 8.70
N THR A 54 -6.55 1.69 8.82
CA THR A 54 -6.96 2.97 9.41
C THR A 54 -6.52 3.13 10.88
N ASP A 55 -6.46 2.03 11.64
CA ASP A 55 -6.19 2.06 13.09
C ASP A 55 -4.70 1.80 13.46
N GLY A 56 -3.79 1.91 12.49
CA GLY A 56 -2.37 1.86 12.80
C GLY A 56 -1.47 1.91 11.58
N VAL A 57 -0.31 2.56 11.75
CA VAL A 57 0.87 2.28 10.93
C VAL A 57 1.20 0.81 11.15
N LYS A 58 0.68 -0.08 10.31
CA LYS A 58 1.14 -1.45 10.30
C LYS A 58 2.56 -1.38 9.78
N ASN A 59 3.53 -1.36 10.71
CA ASN A 59 4.97 -1.49 10.49
C ASN A 59 5.29 -2.83 9.80
N TYR A 60 4.74 -3.08 8.62
CA TYR A 60 5.38 -3.94 7.65
C TYR A 60 6.44 -3.04 7.04
N TRP A 61 7.64 -3.13 7.59
CA TRP A 61 8.85 -2.77 6.86
C TRP A 61 8.82 -3.59 5.56
N ILE A 62 8.21 -3.02 4.52
CA ILE A 62 8.34 -3.48 3.14
C ILE A 62 9.76 -3.12 2.73
N SER A 63 10.72 -3.83 3.31
CA SER A 63 12.09 -3.92 2.81
C SER A 63 12.05 -4.75 1.54
N MET A 64 11.46 -4.19 0.49
CA MET A 64 11.64 -4.72 -0.85
C MET A 64 13.06 -4.32 -1.25
N SER A 65 14.00 -5.26 -1.18
CA SER A 65 15.28 -5.09 -1.87
C SER A 65 14.97 -4.83 -3.34
N ILE A 66 15.17 -3.59 -3.77
CA ILE A 66 15.50 -3.26 -5.16
C ILE A 66 16.97 -3.60 -5.41
#